data_AF-A0A3D2SQ89-F1
#
_entry.id   AF-A0A3D2SQ89-F1
#
_cell.length_a   1.000
_cell.length_b   1.000
_cell.length_c   1.000
_cell.angle_alpha   90.00
_cell.angle_beta   90.00
_cell.angle_gamma   90.00
#
_symmetry.space_group_name_H-M   'P 1'
#
loop_
_entity.id
_entity.type
_entity.pdbx_description
1 polymer ?
#
loop_
_entity_poly.entity_id
_entity_poly.type
_entity_poly.pdbx_seq_one_letter_code
_entity_poly.pdbx_strand_id
1 'polypeptide(L)'
;MFALKEQRRIAPPELIQYAKNEVQDIINNVRGIDFIMLCSTDGFELTTITKKNHYNASKLAAVSSSILAMVSAFLKEIQLIGCQSITLDAENGKAVLT
;
A
#
# COMPACT_ATOMS: atom_id res chain seq x y z
N MET A 1 28.08 -5.03 -23.76
CA MET A 1 26.90 -5.62 -23.12
C MET A 1 26.85 -5.10 -21.69
N PHE A 2 26.10 -4.03 -21.45
CA PHE A 2 26.01 -3.43 -20.12
C PHE A 2 24.95 -4.21 -19.33
N ALA A 3 25.39 -5.04 -18.39
CA ALA A 3 24.52 -5.60 -17.38
C ALA A 3 24.06 -4.43 -16.49
N LEU A 4 22.85 -3.94 -16.73
CA LEU A 4 22.14 -3.13 -15.75
C LEU A 4 21.98 -4.01 -14.51
N LYS A 5 22.84 -3.81 -13.50
CA LYS A 5 22.54 -4.28 -12.14
C LYS A 5 21.14 -3.78 -11.85
N GLU A 6 20.20 -4.69 -11.61
CA GLU A 6 18.90 -4.36 -11.04
C GLU A 6 19.15 -3.58 -9.75
N GLN A 7 19.14 -2.25 -9.84
CA GLN A 7 19.17 -1.39 -8.66
C GLN A 7 17.85 -1.62 -7.96
N ARG A 8 17.82 -2.53 -6.98
CA ARG A 8 16.74 -2.60 -6.01
C ARG A 8 16.57 -1.20 -5.43
N ARG A 9 15.46 -0.55 -5.75
CA ARG A 9 15.08 0.72 -5.16
C ARG A 9 14.74 0.43 -3.70
N ILE A 10 15.70 0.66 -2.81
CA ILE A 10 15.53 0.51 -1.37
C ILE A 10 15.25 1.90 -0.80
N ALA A 11 14.14 2.04 -0.07
CA ALA A 11 13.82 3.29 0.60
C ALA A 11 14.84 3.58 1.72
N PRO A 12 15.25 4.85 1.92
CA PRO A 12 16.13 5.22 3.02
C PRO A 12 15.55 4.79 4.38
N PRO A 13 16.37 4.27 5.32
CA PRO A 13 15.89 3.86 6.64
C PRO A 13 15.17 4.96 7.42
N GLU A 14 15.64 6.21 7.29
CA GLU A 14 15.04 7.39 7.91
C GLU A 14 13.61 7.64 7.41
N LEU A 15 13.37 7.44 6.10
CA LEU A 15 12.03 7.55 5.50
C LEU A 15 11.11 6.45 6.00
N ILE A 16 11.60 5.20 6.07
CA ILE A 16 10.82 4.07 6.59
C ILE A 16 10.44 4.30 8.05
N GLN A 17 11.38 4.80 8.86
CA GLN A 17 11.12 5.09 10.27
C GLN A 17 10.13 6.24 10.45
N TYR A 18 10.26 7.31 9.66
CA TYR A 18 9.29 8.40 9.63
C TYR A 18 7.89 7.88 9.27
N ALA A 19 7.76 7.14 8.17
CA ALA A 19 6.50 6.56 7.73
C ALA A 19 5.88 5.64 8.78
N LYS A 20 6.71 4.85 9.48
CA LYS A 20 6.25 3.98 10.56
C LYS A 20 5.64 4.78 11.71
N ASN A 21 6.23 5.91 12.08
CA ASN A 21 5.70 6.78 13.14
C ASN A 21 4.35 7.38 12.73
N GLU A 22 4.25 7.92 11.50
CA GLU A 22 2.99 8.47 10.97
C GLU A 22 1.88 7.42 10.91
N VAL A 23 2.19 6.22 10.41
CA VAL A 23 1.24 5.11 10.34
C VAL A 23 0.81 4.66 11.75
N GLN A 24 1.75 4.64 12.70
CA GLN A 24 1.48 4.30 14.10
C GLN A 24 0.53 5.32 14.75
N ASP A 25 0.68 6.61 14.45
CA ASP A 25 -0.20 7.66 14.95
C ASP A 25 -1.61 7.54 14.38
N ILE A 26 -1.75 7.25 13.08
CA ILE A 26 -3.06 7.03 12.46
C ILE A 26 -3.80 5.86 13.12
N ILE A 27 -3.14 4.70 13.26
CA ILE A 27 -3.80 3.51 13.80
C ILE A 27 -4.18 3.66 15.28
N ASN A 28 -3.46 4.50 16.02
CA ASN A 28 -3.76 4.82 17.42
C ASN A 28 -4.91 5.83 17.58
N ASN A 29 -4.99 6.82 16.69
CA ASN A 29 -5.95 7.91 16.81
C ASN A 29 -7.26 7.67 16.04
N VAL A 30 -7.27 6.76 15.05
CA VAL A 30 -8.47 6.43 14.28
C VAL A 30 -9.06 5.11 14.74
N ARG A 31 -10.31 5.17 15.23
CA ARG A 31 -11.06 3.98 15.66
C ARG A 31 -11.47 3.14 14.45
N GLY A 32 -11.46 1.82 14.62
CA GLY A 32 -11.89 0.88 13.58
C GLY A 32 -10.83 0.51 12.55
N ILE A 33 -9.64 1.13 12.57
CA ILE A 33 -8.52 0.68 11.76
C ILE A 33 -7.81 -0.47 12.47
N ASP A 34 -7.79 -1.63 11.79
CA ASP A 34 -7.13 -2.85 12.27
C ASP A 34 -5.74 -3.07 11.66
N PHE A 35 -5.49 -2.52 10.47
CA PHE A 35 -4.27 -2.74 9.69
C PHE A 35 -3.97 -1.52 8.82
N ILE A 36 -2.71 -1.09 8.79
CA ILE A 36 -2.19 -0.11 7.84
C ILE A 36 -0.85 -0.63 7.32
N MET A 37 -0.65 -0.51 6.02
CA MET A 37 0.59 -0.85 5.33
C MET A 37 0.95 0.26 4.36
N LEU A 38 2.22 0.64 4.36
CA LEU A 38 2.83 1.39 3.29
C LEU A 38 3.62 0.42 2.42
N CYS A 39 3.35 0.43 1.12
CA CYS A 39 4.10 -0.35 0.14
C CYS A 39 4.46 0.52 -1.06
N SER A 40 5.47 0.10 -1.80
CA SER A 40 5.81 0.69 -3.08
C SER A 40 4.83 0.25 -4.18
N THR A 41 4.80 1.01 -5.28
CA THR A 41 3.91 0.73 -6.43
C THR A 41 4.28 -0.57 -7.15
N ASP A 42 5.51 -1.06 -7.01
CA ASP A 42 6.00 -2.35 -7.51
C ASP A 42 5.77 -3.51 -6.51
N GLY A 43 5.04 -3.27 -5.42
CA GLY A 43 4.51 -4.33 -4.56
C GLY A 43 5.44 -4.80 -3.45
N PHE A 44 6.43 -3.98 -3.06
CA PHE A 44 7.26 -4.25 -1.89
C PHE A 44 6.75 -3.52 -0.66
N GLU A 45 6.68 -4.24 0.45
CA GLU A 45 6.33 -3.68 1.75
C GLU A 45 7.44 -2.74 2.27
N LEU A 46 7.05 -1.55 2.76
CA LEU A 46 7.95 -0.59 3.40
C LEU A 46 7.78 -0.62 4.92
N THR A 47 6.54 -0.54 5.40
CA THR A 47 6.21 -0.67 6.82
C THR A 47 4.77 -1.07 7.01
N THR A 48 4.48 -1.77 8.10
CA THR A 48 3.14 -2.25 8.44
C THR A 48 2.92 -2.16 9.94
N ILE A 49 1.73 -1.72 10.34
CA ILE A 49 1.25 -1.81 11.73
C ILE A 49 -0.11 -2.52 11.72
N THR A 50 -0.30 -3.45 12.65
CA THR A 50 -1.54 -4.21 12.77
C THR A 50 -1.97 -4.36 14.22
N LYS A 51 -3.28 -4.26 14.49
CA LYS A 51 -3.89 -4.62 15.77
C LYS A 51 -4.21 -6.11 15.86
N LYS A 52 -4.27 -6.82 14.72
CA LYS A 52 -4.63 -8.25 14.61
C LYS A 52 -3.56 -9.02 13.84
N ASN A 53 -3.11 -10.16 14.36
CA ASN A 53 -1.97 -10.92 13.82
C ASN A 53 -2.29 -11.79 12.57
N HIS A 54 -3.25 -11.41 11.73
CA HIS A 54 -3.78 -12.29 10.69
C HIS A 54 -3.38 -11.95 9.25
N TYR A 55 -2.69 -10.83 9.01
CA TYR A 55 -2.40 -10.37 7.65
C TYR A 55 -0.94 -10.58 7.25
N ASN A 56 -0.73 -11.15 6.07
CA ASN A 56 0.60 -11.24 5.45
C ASN A 56 0.82 -9.98 4.61
N ALA A 57 1.54 -9.02 5.19
CA ALA A 57 1.76 -7.72 4.58
C ALA A 57 2.48 -7.79 3.22
N SER A 58 3.51 -8.63 3.09
CA SER A 58 4.22 -8.77 1.81
C SER A 58 3.33 -9.33 0.69
N LYS A 59 2.40 -10.26 1.01
CA LYS A 59 1.38 -10.72 0.04
C LYS A 59 0.40 -9.59 -0.29
N LEU A 60 -0.05 -8.84 0.71
CA LEU A 60 -0.97 -7.71 0.49
C LEU A 60 -0.33 -6.60 -0.36
N ALA A 61 0.97 -6.32 -0.19
CA ALA A 61 1.70 -5.35 -1.01
C ALA A 61 1.70 -5.76 -2.50
N ALA A 62 2.02 -7.03 -2.79
CA ALA A 62 2.00 -7.55 -4.16
C ALA A 62 0.60 -7.51 -4.79
N VAL A 63 -0.43 -7.91 -4.03
CA VAL A 63 -1.82 -7.88 -4.48
C VAL A 63 -2.29 -6.44 -4.72
N SER A 64 -1.97 -5.51 -3.80
CA SER A 64 -2.35 -4.10 -3.91
C SER A 64 -1.72 -3.44 -5.14
N SER A 65 -0.46 -3.75 -5.44
CA SER A 65 0.20 -3.30 -6.68
C SER A 65 -0.52 -3.80 -7.94
N SER A 66 -0.96 -5.06 -7.95
CA SER A 66 -1.71 -5.64 -9.07
C SER A 66 -3.09 -5.00 -9.24
N ILE A 67 -3.80 -4.74 -8.12
CA ILE A 67 -5.08 -4.03 -8.12
C ILE A 67 -4.91 -2.60 -8.65
N LEU A 68 -3.92 -1.86 -8.14
CA LEU A 68 -3.66 -0.49 -8.56
C LEU A 68 -3.36 -0.43 -10.06
N ALA A 69 -2.54 -1.35 -10.59
CA ALA A 69 -2.24 -1.42 -12.02
C ALA A 69 -3.50 -1.70 -12.86
N MET A 70 -4.31 -2.68 -12.45
CA MET A 70 -5.55 -3.05 -13.14
C MET A 70 -6.56 -1.90 -13.16
N VAL A 71 -6.80 -1.30 -11.99
CA VAL A 71 -7.73 -0.18 -11.86
C VAL A 71 -7.20 1.02 -12.65
N SER A 72 -5.91 1.33 -12.58
CA SER A 72 -5.33 2.44 -13.36
C SER A 72 -5.55 2.28 -14.86
N ALA A 73 -5.40 1.06 -15.39
CA ALA A 73 -5.70 0.77 -16.79
C ALA A 73 -7.19 0.98 -17.10
N PHE A 74 -8.08 0.46 -16.26
CA PHE A 74 -9.53 0.64 -16.42
C PHE A 74 -9.95 2.11 -16.38
N LEU A 75 -9.45 2.89 -15.40
CA LEU A 75 -9.74 4.32 -15.27
C LEU A 75 -9.29 5.12 -16.49
N LYS A 76 -8.17 4.72 -17.11
CA LYS A 76 -7.69 5.31 -18.36
C LYS A 76 -8.67 5.07 -19.51
N GLU A 77 -9.20 3.86 -19.65
CA GLU A 77 -10.16 3.52 -20.72
C GLU A 77 -11.45 4.35 -20.64
N ILE A 78 -11.94 4.60 -19.42
CA ILE A 78 -13.16 5.39 -19.20
C ILE A 78 -12.90 6.89 -19.00
N GLN A 79 -11.65 7.35 -19.18
CA GLN A 79 -11.22 8.74 -18.99
C GLN A 79 -11.57 9.33 -17.61
N LEU A 80 -11.50 8.50 -16.55
CA LEU A 80 -11.71 8.97 -15.18
C LEU A 80 -10.40 9.50 -14.60
N ILE A 81 -10.21 10.81 -14.69
CA ILE A 81 -8.95 11.50 -14.35
C ILE A 81 -8.96 11.94 -12.88
N GLY A 82 -7.80 11.87 -12.21
CA GLY A 82 -7.62 12.41 -10.86
C GLY A 82 -8.13 11.49 -9.74
N CYS A 83 -8.27 10.19 -10.00
CA CYS A 83 -8.56 9.22 -8.95
C CYS A 83 -7.40 9.16 -7.94
N GLN A 84 -7.69 9.43 -6.67
CA GLN A 84 -6.71 9.46 -5.58
C GLN A 84 -6.78 8.22 -4.70
N SER A 85 -7.87 7.45 -4.75
CA SER A 85 -8.05 6.30 -3.86
C SER A 85 -9.04 5.29 -4.43
N ILE A 86 -8.87 4.04 -4.05
CA ILE A 86 -9.78 2.92 -4.33
C ILE A 86 -10.32 2.45 -2.99
N THR A 87 -11.65 2.35 -2.86
CA THR A 87 -12.31 1.76 -1.69
C THR A 87 -12.96 0.45 -2.09
N LEU A 88 -12.72 -0.59 -1.29
CA LEU A 88 -13.34 -1.91 -1.43
C LEU A 88 -14.22 -2.14 -0.20
N ASP A 89 -15.52 -2.22 -0.43
CA ASP A 89 -16.51 -2.49 0.60
C ASP A 89 -16.83 -3.98 0.68
N ALA A 90 -16.81 -4.53 1.89
CA ALA A 90 -17.20 -5.91 2.18
C ALA A 90 -18.16 -5.94 3.38
N GLU A 91 -18.87 -7.05 3.55
CA GLU A 91 -19.81 -7.22 4.68
C GLU A 91 -19.11 -7.12 6.05
N ASN A 92 -17.83 -7.50 6.11
CA ASN A 92 -17.04 -7.58 7.33
C ASN A 92 -16.00 -6.46 7.47
N GLY A 93 -16.02 -5.44 6.61
CA GLY A 93 -15.08 -4.34 6.70
C GLY A 93 -14.90 -3.56 5.41
N LYS A 94 -13.87 -2.72 5.39
CA LYS A 94 -13.53 -1.86 4.25
C LYS A 94 -12.01 -1.86 4.07
N ALA A 95 -11.56 -1.85 2.82
CA ALA A 95 -10.16 -1.58 2.49
C ALA A 95 -10.06 -0.29 1.67
N VAL A 96 -9.09 0.55 1.99
CA VAL A 96 -8.81 1.79 1.27
C VAL A 96 -7.36 1.73 0.78
N LEU A 97 -7.18 1.89 -0.53
CA LEU A 97 -5.88 2.02 -1.18
C LEU A 97 -5.76 3.45 -1.69
N THR A 98 -4.62 4.10 -1.47
CA THR A 98 -4.35 5.48 -1.87
C THR A 98 -3.00 5.61 -2.54
#